data_AF-A0A936EHC5-F1
#
_entry.id   AF-A0A936EHC5-F1
#
_cell.length_a   1.000
_cell.length_b   1.000
_cell.length_c   1.000
_cell.angle_alpha   90.00
_cell.angle_beta   90.00
_cell.angle_gamma   90.00
#
_symmetry.space_group_name_H-M   'P 1'
#
loop_
_entity.id
_entity.type
_entity.pdbx_description
1 polymer ?
#
loop_
_entity_poly.entity_id
_entity_poly.type
_entity_poly.pdbx_seq_one_letter_code
_entity_poly.pdbx_strand_id
1 'polypeptide(L)'
;MRSSPYATAGTVGLYEPAESVWPINSVWIDNTVSTQWLAVGFSDTVATTPRVPTVMAGSYTIRLNFDLGAYDPATVGFTIRAAADNSLAVSLNGFVLPNYGTPTGDTNYSSLASYLYTVNGTVPGSGLLAGANWLDFVVTNSPGADGNPAGLYVEFSAFTGTAVPEPSVCALLAGVAALGVVVWRRRRWAG
;
A
#
# COMPACT_ATOMS: atom_id res chain seq x y z
N MET A 1 -14.90 6.39 7.01
CA MET A 1 -14.66 6.28 5.55
C MET A 1 -14.12 4.89 5.30
N ARG A 2 -14.86 4.08 4.52
CA ARG A 2 -14.52 2.70 4.22
C ARG A 2 -13.73 2.74 2.90
N SER A 3 -12.41 2.66 2.95
CA SER A 3 -11.60 2.56 1.74
C SER A 3 -11.84 1.20 1.11
N SER A 4 -12.54 1.20 -0.02
CA SER A 4 -12.64 0.05 -0.92
C SER A 4 -11.36 0.06 -1.76
N PRO A 5 -10.51 -0.99 -1.74
CA PRO A 5 -9.38 -1.08 -2.65
C PRO A 5 -9.92 -1.46 -4.04
N TYR A 6 -10.15 -0.45 -4.89
CA TYR A 6 -10.29 -0.70 -6.32
C TYR A 6 -8.88 -0.75 -6.93
N ALA A 7 -8.40 -1.95 -7.22
CA ALA A 7 -7.26 -2.17 -8.08
C ALA A 7 -7.71 -2.00 -9.54
N THR A 8 -7.31 -0.90 -10.18
CA THR A 8 -7.53 -0.72 -11.63
C THR A 8 -6.44 -1.48 -12.38
N ALA A 9 -6.89 -2.43 -13.21
CA ALA A 9 -6.09 -3.45 -13.85
C ALA A 9 -5.11 -2.93 -14.92
N GLY A 10 -3.86 -3.38 -14.82
CA GLY A 10 -3.00 -3.75 -15.94
C GLY A 10 -2.70 -5.24 -15.81
N THR A 11 -3.63 -6.07 -16.30
CA THR A 11 -3.58 -7.54 -16.48
C THR A 11 -2.65 -8.36 -15.56
N VAL A 12 -3.04 -8.52 -14.30
CA VAL A 12 -2.89 -9.78 -13.53
C VAL A 12 -4.18 -9.91 -12.72
N GLY A 13 -4.92 -11.01 -12.89
CA GLY A 13 -6.16 -11.24 -12.15
C GLY A 13 -5.89 -11.26 -10.65
N LEU A 14 -6.40 -10.27 -9.92
CA LEU A 14 -6.44 -10.29 -8.46
C LEU A 14 -7.75 -11.01 -8.09
N TYR A 15 -7.64 -12.21 -7.55
CA TYR A 15 -8.80 -13.05 -7.21
C TYR A 15 -9.26 -12.76 -5.78
N GLU A 16 -10.55 -12.44 -5.60
CA GLU A 16 -11.17 -12.33 -4.28
C GLU A 16 -11.45 -13.73 -3.70
N PRO A 17 -11.17 -13.99 -2.42
CA PRO A 17 -10.84 -15.32 -1.91
C PRO A 17 -12.05 -16.18 -1.53
N ALA A 18 -13.18 -16.07 -2.23
CA ALA A 18 -14.31 -16.97 -2.00
C ALA A 18 -13.94 -18.46 -2.23
N GLU A 19 -12.83 -18.72 -2.94
CA GLU A 19 -12.28 -20.07 -3.20
C GLU A 19 -10.80 -20.22 -2.82
N SER A 20 -10.28 -19.35 -1.96
CA SER A 20 -8.84 -19.30 -1.65
C SER A 20 -8.45 -20.34 -0.59
N VAL A 21 -7.61 -21.32 -0.97
CA VAL A 21 -6.95 -22.29 -0.04
C VAL A 21 -5.86 -21.60 0.79
N TRP A 22 -5.96 -20.28 1.01
CA TRP A 22 -4.93 -19.47 1.64
C TRP A 22 -5.39 -19.00 3.03
N PRO A 23 -4.57 -19.15 4.09
CA PRO A 23 -3.23 -19.75 4.09
C PRO A 23 -3.22 -21.26 3.78
N ILE A 24 -2.18 -21.74 3.09
CA ILE A 24 -2.09 -23.12 2.59
C ILE A 24 -1.93 -24.16 3.73
N ASN A 25 -1.37 -23.75 4.87
CA ASN A 25 -1.26 -24.54 6.10
C ASN A 25 -0.85 -23.65 7.29
N SER A 26 -0.62 -24.24 8.46
CA SER A 26 -0.26 -23.53 9.70
C SER A 26 1.16 -22.93 9.74
N VAL A 27 1.94 -23.04 8.67
CA VAL A 27 3.28 -22.42 8.55
C VAL A 27 3.21 -21.06 7.87
N TRP A 28 2.14 -20.80 7.11
CA TRP A 28 1.86 -19.50 6.53
C TRP A 28 1.22 -18.61 7.58
N ILE A 29 1.46 -17.31 7.47
CA ILE A 29 0.81 -16.34 8.34
C ILE A 29 -0.70 -16.44 8.17
N ASP A 30 -1.42 -16.51 9.29
CA ASP A 30 -2.88 -16.56 9.28
C ASP A 30 -3.46 -15.24 8.76
N ASN A 31 -4.54 -15.34 7.99
CA ASN A 31 -5.33 -14.17 7.65
C ASN A 31 -5.93 -13.54 8.92
N THR A 32 -6.08 -12.21 8.90
CA THR A 32 -6.77 -11.45 9.94
C THR A 32 -8.04 -10.82 9.38
N VAL A 33 -8.83 -10.17 10.25
CA VAL A 33 -10.01 -9.40 9.80
C VAL A 33 -9.68 -8.22 8.89
N SER A 34 -8.41 -7.78 8.86
CA SER A 34 -7.96 -6.60 8.11
C SER A 34 -7.01 -6.92 6.95
N THR A 35 -6.44 -8.12 6.93
CA THR A 35 -5.37 -8.48 5.98
C THR A 35 -5.46 -9.95 5.61
N GLN A 36 -5.21 -10.25 4.34
CA GLN A 36 -5.23 -11.60 3.81
C GLN A 36 -4.15 -11.80 2.75
N TRP A 37 -3.79 -13.05 2.50
CA TRP A 37 -2.92 -13.43 1.39
C TRP A 37 -3.57 -13.08 0.04
N LEU A 38 -2.79 -12.40 -0.79
CA LEU A 38 -3.06 -12.22 -2.20
C LEU A 38 -2.29 -13.27 -3.00
N ALA A 39 -3.02 -14.10 -3.73
CA ALA A 39 -2.46 -15.11 -4.61
C ALA A 39 -2.01 -14.47 -5.94
N VAL A 40 -0.82 -14.81 -6.44
CA VAL A 40 -0.29 -14.25 -7.71
C VAL A 40 -0.17 -15.29 -8.81
N GLY A 41 -0.28 -14.86 -10.08
CA GLY A 41 0.04 -15.70 -11.24
C GLY A 41 -0.99 -16.79 -11.58
N PHE A 42 -2.24 -16.66 -11.14
CA PHE A 42 -3.30 -17.61 -11.48
C PHE A 42 -3.97 -17.31 -12.82
N SER A 43 -4.05 -18.34 -13.67
CA SER A 43 -5.05 -18.47 -14.73
C SER A 43 -6.06 -19.50 -14.23
N ASP A 44 -7.30 -19.08 -13.98
CA ASP A 44 -8.37 -19.94 -13.48
C ASP A 44 -8.61 -21.14 -14.42
N THR A 45 -8.53 -22.35 -13.86
CA THR A 45 -9.46 -23.41 -14.23
C THR A 45 -9.78 -24.22 -12.98
N VAL A 46 -10.72 -23.70 -12.19
CA VAL A 46 -11.66 -24.37 -11.29
C VAL A 46 -11.01 -25.49 -10.48
N ALA A 47 -10.48 -25.16 -9.30
CA ALA A 47 -10.05 -26.15 -8.33
C ALA A 47 -11.28 -26.63 -7.53
N THR A 48 -12.05 -27.56 -8.09
CA THR A 48 -13.06 -28.35 -7.34
C THR A 48 -12.44 -29.27 -6.27
N THR A 49 -11.13 -29.14 -6.00
CA THR A 49 -10.40 -29.87 -4.97
C THR A 49 -9.40 -28.92 -4.28
N PRO A 50 -9.21 -29.01 -2.96
CA PRO A 50 -8.17 -28.24 -2.27
C PRO A 50 -6.79 -28.73 -2.74
N ARG A 51 -6.24 -28.10 -3.77
CA ARG A 51 -4.89 -28.35 -4.30
C ARG A 51 -4.03 -27.14 -3.98
N VAL A 52 -2.82 -27.39 -3.48
CA VAL A 52 -1.79 -26.36 -3.37
C VAL A 52 -1.52 -25.79 -4.77
N PRO A 53 -1.67 -24.48 -4.96
CA PRO A 53 -1.51 -23.91 -6.29
C PRO A 53 -0.11 -24.14 -6.85
N THR A 54 -0.01 -24.24 -8.17
CA THR A 54 1.29 -24.28 -8.87
C THR A 54 1.39 -23.02 -9.72
N VAL A 55 2.19 -22.08 -9.25
CA VAL A 55 2.46 -20.81 -9.91
C VAL A 55 3.77 -20.93 -10.68
N MET A 56 3.80 -20.40 -11.90
CA MET A 56 5.03 -20.39 -12.71
C MET A 56 6.11 -19.56 -12.01
N ALA A 57 7.37 -19.98 -12.18
CA ALA A 57 8.50 -19.18 -11.73
C ALA A 57 8.55 -17.85 -12.49
N GLY A 58 8.91 -16.77 -11.80
CA GLY A 58 8.95 -15.44 -12.38
C GLY A 58 8.60 -14.34 -11.38
N SER A 59 8.57 -13.11 -11.87
CA SER A 59 8.24 -11.93 -11.07
C SER A 59 6.85 -11.42 -11.40
N TYR A 60 6.06 -11.16 -10.36
CA TYR A 60 4.70 -10.65 -10.43
C TYR A 60 4.63 -9.30 -9.72
N THR A 61 4.18 -8.27 -10.41
CA THR A 61 4.04 -6.92 -9.84
C THR A 61 2.60 -6.65 -9.43
N ILE A 62 2.41 -6.33 -8.16
CA ILE A 62 1.15 -5.84 -7.61
C ILE A 62 1.31 -4.35 -7.31
N ARG A 63 0.45 -3.52 -7.89
CA ARG A 63 0.48 -2.07 -7.71
C ARG A 63 -0.64 -1.60 -6.81
N LEU A 64 -0.28 -0.85 -5.76
CA LEU A 64 -1.21 -0.09 -4.94
C LEU A 64 -1.10 1.39 -5.30
N ASN A 65 -2.19 1.99 -5.77
CA ASN A 65 -2.26 3.44 -5.99
C ASN A 65 -2.93 4.11 -4.78
N PHE A 66 -2.40 5.25 -4.36
CA PHE A 66 -2.95 6.05 -3.27
C PHE A 66 -2.72 7.54 -3.50
N ASP A 67 -3.52 8.39 -2.85
CA ASP A 67 -3.49 9.83 -3.05
C ASP A 67 -3.19 10.55 -1.73
N LEU A 68 -2.21 11.46 -1.75
CA LEU A 68 -1.78 12.28 -0.63
C LEU A 68 -2.13 13.77 -0.82
N GLY A 69 -3.07 14.11 -1.69
CA GLY A 69 -3.56 15.46 -1.99
C GLY A 69 -3.93 16.29 -0.77
N ALA A 70 -4.42 15.62 0.28
CA ALA A 70 -4.82 16.24 1.53
C ALA A 70 -3.68 16.36 2.56
N TYR A 71 -2.47 15.90 2.26
CA TYR A 71 -1.36 15.80 3.22
C TYR A 71 -0.09 16.49 2.70
N ASP A 72 0.72 17.00 3.62
CA ASP A 72 2.08 17.45 3.31
C ASP A 72 3.01 16.24 3.20
N PRO A 73 3.56 15.91 2.00
CA PRO A 73 4.43 14.76 1.81
C PRO A 73 5.63 14.74 2.74
N ALA A 74 6.14 15.89 3.16
CA ALA A 74 7.31 15.98 4.04
C ALA A 74 7.03 15.44 5.46
N THR A 75 5.76 15.29 5.82
CA THR A 75 5.32 14.79 7.13
C THR A 75 4.75 13.38 7.07
N VAL A 76 4.60 12.83 5.86
CA VAL A 76 4.02 11.52 5.68
C VAL A 76 5.01 10.45 6.11
N GLY A 77 4.53 9.51 6.92
CA GLY A 77 5.31 8.37 7.37
C GLY A 77 4.44 7.15 7.45
N PHE A 78 4.95 6.00 7.04
CA PHE A 78 4.30 4.71 7.25
C PHE A 78 5.30 3.57 7.16
N THR A 79 4.95 2.45 7.79
CA THR A 79 5.76 1.24 7.79
C THR A 79 4.98 0.09 7.15
N ILE A 80 5.60 -0.57 6.18
CA ILE A 80 5.09 -1.79 5.54
C ILE A 80 5.74 -2.98 6.21
N ARG A 81 4.93 -3.91 6.72
CA ARG A 81 5.35 -5.24 7.15
C ARG A 81 4.76 -6.24 6.17
N ALA A 82 5.57 -7.16 5.67
CA ALA A 82 5.11 -8.08 4.66
C ALA A 82 5.73 -9.46 4.78
N ALA A 83 5.05 -10.41 4.16
CA ALA A 83 5.51 -11.76 3.90
C ALA A 83 5.21 -12.09 2.44
N ALA A 84 6.07 -12.89 1.82
CA ALA A 84 5.91 -13.28 0.43
C ALA A 84 6.45 -14.69 0.22
N ASP A 85 5.93 -15.34 -0.81
CA ASP A 85 6.48 -16.59 -1.32
C ASP A 85 6.90 -16.42 -2.78
N ASN A 86 8.19 -16.45 -3.12
CA ASN A 86 9.34 -16.72 -2.23
C ASN A 86 10.02 -15.44 -1.74
N SER A 87 10.01 -14.37 -2.54
CA SER A 87 10.67 -13.11 -2.17
C SER A 87 9.94 -11.86 -2.63
N LEU A 88 10.26 -10.74 -1.98
CA LEU A 88 9.63 -9.44 -2.21
C LEU A 88 10.64 -8.31 -2.37
N ALA A 89 10.42 -7.47 -3.38
CA ALA A 89 10.97 -6.13 -3.47
C ALA A 89 9.83 -5.10 -3.52
N VAL A 90 10.03 -3.93 -2.92
CA VAL A 90 9.03 -2.85 -2.91
C VAL A 90 9.65 -1.58 -3.45
N SER A 91 8.91 -0.86 -4.30
CA SER A 91 9.29 0.48 -4.74
C SER A 91 8.14 1.47 -4.57
N LEU A 92 8.47 2.72 -4.29
CA LEU A 92 7.55 3.84 -4.19
C LEU A 92 7.83 4.81 -5.32
N ASN A 93 6.84 5.05 -6.19
CA ASN A 93 6.99 5.92 -7.36
C ASN A 93 8.24 5.59 -8.22
N GLY A 94 8.59 4.31 -8.31
CA GLY A 94 9.78 3.81 -9.00
C GLY A 94 11.08 3.82 -8.19
N PHE A 95 11.10 4.36 -6.97
CA PHE A 95 12.26 4.32 -6.08
C PHE A 95 12.23 3.06 -5.21
N VAL A 96 13.27 2.23 -5.33
CA VAL A 96 13.39 0.99 -4.55
C VAL A 96 13.53 1.34 -3.06
N LEU A 97 12.68 0.74 -2.22
CA LEU A 97 12.74 0.89 -0.78
C LEU A 97 13.74 -0.11 -0.18
N PRO A 98 14.60 0.32 0.75
CA PRO A 98 15.46 -0.61 1.48
C PRO A 98 14.61 -1.52 2.37
N ASN A 99 14.87 -2.83 2.32
CA ASN A 99 14.29 -3.79 3.25
C ASN A 99 15.10 -3.82 4.54
N TYR A 100 14.44 -3.62 5.67
CA TYR A 100 14.99 -3.71 7.03
C TYR A 100 14.55 -4.99 7.76
N GLY A 101 13.81 -5.87 7.08
CA GLY A 101 13.45 -7.18 7.60
C GLY A 101 14.59 -8.19 7.52
N THR A 102 14.31 -9.42 7.95
CA THR A 102 15.26 -10.53 7.93
C THR A 102 14.72 -11.66 7.05
N PRO A 103 14.85 -11.59 5.72
CA PRO A 103 14.44 -12.67 4.85
C PRO A 103 15.20 -13.96 5.18
N THR A 104 14.47 -15.08 5.24
CA THR A 104 15.00 -16.42 5.49
C THR A 104 15.09 -17.27 4.22
N GLY A 105 14.85 -16.68 3.05
CA GLY A 105 14.80 -17.38 1.77
C GLY A 105 13.41 -17.98 1.53
N ASP A 106 13.33 -19.27 1.24
CA ASP A 106 12.08 -19.89 0.79
C ASP A 106 10.97 -19.92 1.85
N THR A 107 11.24 -19.58 3.11
CA THR A 107 10.25 -19.56 4.21
C THR A 107 9.76 -18.16 4.59
N ASN A 108 10.00 -17.15 3.74
CA ASN A 108 9.58 -15.76 3.99
C ASN A 108 8.08 -15.58 4.18
N TYR A 109 7.27 -16.55 3.79
CA TYR A 109 5.82 -16.58 4.00
C TYR A 109 5.38 -16.79 5.46
N SER A 110 6.30 -17.18 6.35
CA SER A 110 6.00 -17.57 7.73
C SER A 110 6.12 -16.43 8.75
N SER A 111 6.63 -15.26 8.35
CA SER A 111 6.86 -14.15 9.28
C SER A 111 6.75 -12.77 8.64
N LEU A 112 6.01 -11.86 9.30
CA LEU A 112 5.97 -10.43 8.98
C LEU A 112 7.29 -9.70 9.28
N ALA A 113 8.26 -10.38 9.89
CA ALA A 113 9.61 -9.84 10.08
C ALA A 113 10.50 -10.05 8.84
N SER A 114 10.09 -10.85 7.86
CA SER A 114 10.87 -11.10 6.64
C SER A 114 11.03 -9.84 5.80
N TYR A 115 9.97 -9.03 5.72
CA TYR A 115 9.99 -7.78 4.96
C TYR A 115 9.47 -6.61 5.79
N LEU A 116 10.31 -5.60 5.95
CA LEU A 116 10.02 -4.38 6.69
C LEU A 116 10.52 -3.18 5.90
N TYR A 117 9.63 -2.29 5.49
CA TYR A 117 9.98 -1.07 4.78
C TYR A 117 9.44 0.13 5.53
N THR A 118 10.26 1.16 5.72
CA THR A 118 9.85 2.40 6.37
C THR A 118 9.95 3.54 5.37
N VAL A 119 8.85 4.24 5.15
CA VAL A 119 8.81 5.46 4.34
C VAL A 119 8.68 6.65 5.28
N ASN A 120 9.53 7.65 5.09
CA ASN A 120 9.51 8.88 5.86
C ASN A 120 9.74 10.09 4.94
N GLY A 121 8.74 10.94 4.86
CA GLY A 121 8.70 12.15 4.05
C GLY A 121 9.77 13.16 4.38
N THR A 122 10.32 13.15 5.61
CA THR A 122 11.38 14.07 6.02
C THR A 122 12.73 13.72 5.39
N VAL A 123 12.89 12.50 4.87
CA VAL A 123 14.12 12.06 4.21
C VAL A 123 14.17 12.66 2.79
N PRO A 124 15.23 13.40 2.43
CA PRO A 124 15.40 13.90 1.07
C PRO A 124 15.36 12.77 0.05
N GLY A 125 14.54 12.91 -0.99
CA GLY A 125 14.36 11.86 -2.00
C GLY A 125 13.50 10.69 -1.52
N SER A 126 12.65 10.86 -0.50
CA SER A 126 11.67 9.86 -0.05
C SER A 126 10.73 9.34 -1.15
N GLY A 127 10.65 10.05 -2.28
CA GLY A 127 9.85 9.68 -3.43
C GLY A 127 8.38 10.06 -3.31
N LEU A 128 7.92 10.56 -2.16
CA LEU A 128 6.52 10.93 -1.92
C LEU A 128 6.11 12.20 -2.67
N LEU A 129 4.90 12.17 -3.25
CA LEU A 129 4.27 13.27 -3.95
C LEU A 129 3.01 13.73 -3.20
N ALA A 130 2.66 15.02 -3.28
CA ALA A 130 1.46 15.61 -2.65
C ALA A 130 0.15 15.24 -3.37
N GLY A 131 0.08 14.10 -4.05
CA GLY A 131 -1.05 13.71 -4.89
C GLY A 131 -0.99 12.23 -5.16
N ALA A 132 -1.17 11.82 -6.42
CA ALA A 132 -1.07 10.41 -6.79
C ALA A 132 0.33 9.83 -6.53
N ASN A 133 0.36 8.71 -5.82
CA ASN A 133 1.53 7.89 -5.57
C ASN A 133 1.18 6.42 -5.87
N TRP A 134 2.20 5.60 -6.09
CA TRP A 134 2.03 4.16 -6.18
C TRP A 134 3.15 3.38 -5.49
N LEU A 135 2.79 2.26 -4.90
CA LEU A 135 3.71 1.22 -4.44
C LEU A 135 3.66 0.05 -5.39
N ASP A 136 4.82 -0.39 -5.87
CA ASP A 136 4.97 -1.65 -6.60
C ASP A 136 5.56 -2.70 -5.68
N PHE A 137 4.80 -3.77 -5.44
CA PHE A 137 5.25 -4.98 -4.77
C PHE A 137 5.63 -5.99 -5.84
N VAL A 138 6.90 -6.34 -5.95
CA VAL A 138 7.42 -7.32 -6.90
C VAL A 138 7.67 -8.62 -6.16
N VAL A 139 6.74 -9.56 -6.29
CA VAL A 139 6.86 -10.91 -5.76
C VAL A 139 7.64 -11.76 -6.76
N THR A 140 8.74 -12.37 -6.34
CA THR A 140 9.49 -13.30 -7.19
C THR A 140 9.31 -14.72 -6.68
N ASN A 141 8.71 -15.55 -7.54
CA ASN A 141 8.52 -16.97 -7.34
C ASN A 141 9.69 -17.74 -7.96
N SER A 142 10.34 -18.57 -7.14
CA SER A 142 11.43 -19.44 -7.50
C SER A 142 10.94 -20.62 -8.35
N PRO A 143 11.81 -21.25 -9.15
CA PRO A 143 11.50 -22.51 -9.81
C PRO A 143 11.13 -23.60 -8.81
N GLY A 144 9.95 -24.19 -8.99
CA GLY A 144 9.45 -25.31 -8.20
C GLY A 144 8.60 -26.27 -9.04
N ALA A 145 8.43 -27.50 -8.54
CA ALA A 145 7.61 -28.53 -9.17
C ALA A 145 6.11 -28.34 -8.82
N ASP A 146 5.31 -29.41 -8.90
CA ASP A 146 3.92 -29.38 -8.44
C ASP A 146 3.81 -28.91 -6.99
N GLY A 147 2.88 -27.99 -6.74
CA GLY A 147 2.74 -27.35 -5.43
C GLY A 147 3.79 -26.25 -5.19
N ASN A 148 3.96 -25.37 -6.18
CA ASN A 148 4.79 -24.17 -6.11
C ASN A 148 3.93 -22.91 -5.89
N PRO A 149 3.42 -22.67 -4.67
CA PRO A 149 2.56 -21.52 -4.40
C PRO A 149 3.37 -20.21 -4.49
N ALA A 150 2.68 -19.12 -4.82
CA ALA A 150 3.25 -17.79 -4.74
C ALA A 150 2.19 -16.81 -4.25
N GLY A 151 2.58 -15.93 -3.34
CA GLY A 151 1.64 -15.02 -2.70
C GLY A 151 2.31 -13.84 -2.02
N LEU A 152 1.47 -12.87 -1.68
CA LEU A 152 1.84 -11.64 -0.99
C LEU A 152 0.90 -11.38 0.18
N TYR A 153 1.45 -11.11 1.35
CA TYR A 153 0.72 -10.64 2.52
C TYR A 153 1.35 -9.32 2.98
N VAL A 154 0.54 -8.27 3.10
CA VAL A 154 1.04 -6.91 3.38
C VAL A 154 0.19 -6.24 4.46
N GLU A 155 0.86 -5.70 5.47
CA GLU A 155 0.29 -4.85 6.50
C GLU A 155 0.93 -3.46 6.48
N PHE A 156 0.08 -2.44 6.46
CA PHE A 156 0.50 -1.07 6.73
C PHE A 156 0.33 -0.78 8.21
N SER A 157 1.41 -0.38 8.87
CA SER A 157 1.42 0.05 10.26
C SER A 157 1.76 1.53 10.35
N ALA A 158 1.18 2.20 11.36
CA ALA A 158 1.50 3.56 11.79
C ALA A 158 1.62 4.60 10.67
N PHE A 159 0.48 5.09 10.17
CA PHE A 159 0.45 6.24 9.26
C PHE A 159 0.56 7.56 10.04
N THR A 160 1.44 8.45 9.61
CA THR A 160 1.51 9.85 10.02
C THR A 160 1.38 10.75 8.79
N GLY A 161 0.86 11.96 8.99
CA GLY A 161 0.78 12.98 7.95
C GLY A 161 0.02 14.20 8.46
N THR A 162 0.55 15.39 8.24
CA THR A 162 -0.15 16.64 8.54
C THR A 162 -1.05 17.01 7.38
N ALA A 163 -2.34 17.20 7.67
CA ALA A 163 -3.29 17.62 6.65
C ALA A 163 -2.97 19.06 6.19
N VAL A 164 -3.02 19.29 4.88
CA VAL A 164 -2.91 20.64 4.30
C VAL A 164 -4.32 21.22 4.19
N PRO A 165 -4.59 22.43 4.75
CA PRO A 165 -5.89 23.06 4.60
C PRO A 165 -6.25 23.24 3.12
N GLU A 166 -7.49 22.90 2.76
CA GLU A 166 -7.94 23.10 1.39
C GLU A 166 -7.81 24.58 0.98
N PRO A 167 -7.30 24.90 -0.23
CA PRO A 167 -7.12 26.28 -0.69
C PRO A 167 -8.40 27.14 -0.60
N SER A 168 -9.56 26.51 -0.73
CA SER A 168 -10.89 27.12 -0.59
C SER A 168 -11.12 27.70 0.80
N VAL A 169 -10.66 27.03 1.86
CA VAL A 169 -10.80 27.47 3.26
C VAL A 169 -9.93 28.70 3.50
N CYS A 170 -8.70 28.71 3.01
CA CYS A 170 -7.81 29.88 3.10
C CYS A 170 -8.39 31.09 2.34
N ALA A 171 -8.91 30.89 1.13
CA ALA A 171 -9.55 31.95 0.36
C ALA A 171 -10.81 32.50 1.05
N LEU A 172 -11.64 31.63 1.64
CA LEU A 172 -12.81 32.02 2.42
C LEU A 172 -12.41 32.85 3.64
N LEU A 173 -11.43 32.38 4.43
CA LEU A 173 -10.96 33.09 5.62
C LEU A 173 -10.36 34.46 5.27
N ALA A 174 -9.58 34.54 4.19
CA ALA A 174 -9.08 35.81 3.67
C ALA A 174 -10.21 36.75 3.25
N GLY A 175 -11.25 36.22 2.57
CA GLY A 175 -12.44 36.97 2.20
C GLY A 175 -13.21 37.52 3.41
N VAL A 176 -13.43 36.69 4.43
CA VAL A 176 -14.11 37.11 5.68
C VAL A 176 -13.28 38.16 6.43
N ALA A 177 -11.97 37.99 6.52
CA ALA A 177 -11.09 38.96 7.15
C ALA A 177 -11.12 40.31 6.41
N ALA A 178 -11.09 40.30 5.07
CA ALA A 178 -11.19 41.50 4.25
C ALA A 178 -12.53 42.23 4.48
N LEU A 179 -13.65 41.50 4.53
CA LEU A 179 -14.95 42.07 4.86
C LEU A 179 -14.97 42.70 6.27
N GLY A 180 -14.37 42.04 7.26
CA GLY A 180 -14.24 42.58 8.62
C GLY A 180 -13.49 43.92 8.66
N VAL A 181 -12.37 44.03 7.93
CA VAL A 181 -11.59 45.28 7.82
C VAL A 181 -12.39 46.40 7.15
N VAL A 182 -13.17 46.08 6.10
CA VAL A 182 -14.02 47.07 5.42
C VAL A 182 -15.11 47.61 6.35
N VAL A 183 -15.78 46.73 7.09
CA VAL A 183 -16.82 47.14 8.06
C VAL A 183 -16.22 47.99 9.18
N TRP A 184 -15.06 47.61 9.71
CA TRP A 184 -14.37 48.37 10.74
C TRP A 184 -13.96 49.77 10.26
N ARG A 185 -13.45 49.89 9.02
CA ARG A 185 -13.12 51.18 8.42
C ARG A 185 -14.35 52.07 8.28
N ARG A 186 -15.48 51.56 7.80
CA ARG A 186 -16.71 52.36 7.64
C ARG A 186 -17.23 52.91 8.98
N ARG A 187 -17.14 52.12 10.05
CA ARG A 187 -17.57 52.57 11.39
C ARG A 187 -16.69 53.68 11.98
N ARG A 188 -15.42 53.76 11.61
CA ARG A 188 -14.49 54.79 12.12
C ARG A 188 -14.64 56.17 11.48
N TRP A 189 -15.33 56.26 10.34
CA TRP A 189 -15.49 57.52 9.59
C TRP A 189 -16.90 58.11 9.74
N ALA A 190 -17.79 57.40 10.44
CA ALA A 190 -19.19 57.77 10.63
C ALA A 190 -19.52 58.18 12.07
N GLY A 191 -18.50 58.45 12.90
CA GLY A 191 -18.62 59.02 14.24
C GLY A 191 -17.57 60.09 14.44
#